data_AF-A0A937KKG6-F1
#
_entry.id   AF-A0A937KKG6-F1
#
_cell.length_a   1.000
_cell.length_b   1.000
_cell.length_c   1.000
_cell.angle_alpha   90.00
_cell.angle_beta   90.00
_cell.angle_gamma   90.00
#
_symmetry.space_group_name_H-M   'P 1'
#
loop_
_entity.id
_entity.type
_entity.pdbx_description
1 polymer ?
#
loop_
_entity_poly.entity_id
_entity_poly.type
_entity_poly.pdbx_seq_one_letter_code
_entity_poly.pdbx_strand_id
1 'polypeptide(L)'
;TVAYSAGVVHRLGESGAIVHDAHVWAEEIAQLAPLSIRTHREMLRATTRGSTTDVDTAALRDEVWASADADEGRAAFLEKRPARFTGR
;
A
#
# COMPACT_ATOMS: atom_id res chain seq x y z
N THR A 1 -19.06 -16.77 -3.17
CA THR A 1 -19.51 -15.36 -3.09
C THR A 1 -19.81 -14.91 -1.66
N VAL A 2 -20.31 -15.77 -0.76
CA VAL A 2 -20.57 -15.43 0.66
C VAL A 2 -19.38 -14.77 1.38
N ALA A 3 -18.16 -15.33 1.24
CA ALA A 3 -16.96 -14.74 1.84
C ALA A 3 -16.65 -13.33 1.32
N TYR A 4 -16.93 -13.06 0.03
CA TYR A 4 -16.72 -11.75 -0.57
C TYR A 4 -17.76 -10.73 -0.08
N SER A 5 -19.04 -11.10 -0.05
CA SER A 5 -20.10 -10.24 0.49
C SER A 5 -19.94 -9.97 1.99
N ALA A 6 -19.33 -10.89 2.74
CA ALA A 6 -19.02 -10.72 4.16
C ALA A 6 -17.72 -9.90 4.41
N GLY A 7 -16.99 -9.50 3.36
CA GLY A 7 -15.74 -8.74 3.48
C GLY A 7 -14.53 -9.55 3.94
N VAL A 8 -14.62 -10.89 3.94
CA VAL A 8 -13.50 -11.78 4.32
C VAL A 8 -12.45 -11.84 3.20
N VAL A 9 -12.86 -11.68 1.95
CA VAL A 9 -11.96 -11.60 0.79
C VAL A 9 -12.20 -10.32 0.01
N HIS A 10 -11.11 -9.69 -0.46
CA HIS A 10 -11.14 -8.40 -1.14
C HIS A 10 -11.50 -8.50 -2.63
N ARG A 11 -11.25 -9.64 -3.27
CA ARG A 11 -11.46 -9.84 -4.71
C ARG A 11 -11.82 -11.30 -4.98
N LEU A 12 -12.66 -11.52 -5.99
CA LEU A 12 -12.93 -12.84 -6.57
C LEU A 12 -12.04 -12.99 -7.82
N GLY A 13 -11.38 -14.13 -7.96
CA GLY A 13 -10.59 -14.48 -9.14
C GLY A 13 -11.25 -15.58 -9.96
N GLU A 14 -10.69 -15.86 -11.14
CA GLU A 14 -11.14 -16.91 -12.03
C GLU A 14 -10.69 -18.30 -11.55
N SER A 15 -11.59 -19.27 -11.63
CA SER A 15 -11.28 -20.66 -11.26
C SER A 15 -10.20 -21.22 -12.16
N GLY A 16 -9.12 -21.74 -11.58
CA GLY A 16 -7.94 -22.21 -12.32
C GLY A 16 -6.89 -21.14 -12.60
N ALA A 17 -7.19 -19.85 -12.37
CA ALA A 17 -6.25 -18.74 -12.57
C ALA A 17 -5.96 -17.92 -11.28
N ILE A 18 -6.49 -18.33 -10.12
CA ILE A 18 -6.37 -17.58 -8.84
C ILE A 18 -4.95 -17.13 -8.51
N VAL A 19 -3.93 -17.97 -8.74
CA VAL A 19 -2.53 -17.60 -8.46
C VAL A 19 -2.05 -16.51 -9.42
N HIS A 20 -2.41 -16.61 -10.71
CA HIS A 20 -2.11 -15.58 -11.69
C HIS A 20 -2.80 -14.25 -11.33
N ASP A 21 -4.10 -14.28 -11.01
CA ASP A 21 -4.84 -13.10 -10.60
C ASP A 21 -4.24 -12.43 -9.35
N ALA A 22 -3.78 -13.24 -8.38
CA ALA A 22 -3.10 -12.75 -7.19
C ALA A 22 -1.76 -12.09 -7.52
N HIS A 23 -1.00 -12.63 -8.48
CA HIS A 23 0.26 -12.04 -8.94
C HIS A 23 0.04 -10.72 -9.69
N VAL A 24 -0.96 -10.65 -10.58
CA VAL A 24 -1.32 -9.41 -11.27
C VAL A 24 -1.65 -8.32 -10.25
N TRP A 25 -2.42 -8.64 -9.21
CA TRP A 25 -2.72 -7.68 -8.16
C TRP A 25 -1.48 -7.30 -7.32
N ALA A 26 -0.59 -8.25 -7.05
CA ALA A 26 0.67 -7.97 -6.37
C ALA A 26 1.57 -7.04 -7.19
N GLU A 27 1.60 -7.19 -8.52
CA GLU A 27 2.34 -6.32 -9.44
C GLU A 27 1.80 -4.89 -9.43
N GLU A 28 0.47 -4.71 -9.39
CA GLU A 28 -0.17 -3.40 -9.22
C GLU A 28 0.28 -2.71 -7.92
N ILE A 29 0.27 -3.45 -6.80
CA ILE A 29 0.72 -2.93 -5.50
C ILE A 29 2.22 -2.62 -5.52
N ALA A 30 3.02 -3.43 -6.21
CA ALA A 30 4.47 -3.24 -6.32
C ALA A 30 4.86 -1.97 -7.11
N GLN A 31 3.94 -1.37 -7.88
CA GLN A 31 4.16 -0.06 -8.52
C GLN A 31 3.99 1.13 -7.56
N LEU A 32 3.49 0.90 -6.34
CA LEU A 32 3.27 1.96 -5.36
C LEU A 32 4.56 2.28 -4.58
N ALA A 33 4.65 3.50 -4.05
CA ALA A 33 5.80 3.93 -3.25
C ALA A 33 6.05 2.99 -2.06
N PRO A 34 7.17 2.24 -2.02
CA PRO A 34 7.38 1.19 -1.02
C PRO A 34 7.33 1.69 0.42
N LEU A 35 7.90 2.87 0.69
CA LEU A 35 7.88 3.49 2.02
C LEU A 35 6.44 3.81 2.47
N SER A 36 5.63 4.37 1.57
CA SER A 36 4.22 4.65 1.83
C SER A 36 3.45 3.39 2.17
N ILE A 37 3.56 2.32 1.37
CA ILE A 37 2.81 1.07 1.61
C ILE A 37 3.19 0.43 2.94
N ARG A 38 4.49 0.37 3.24
CA ARG A 38 4.97 -0.17 4.51
C ARG A 38 4.44 0.64 5.69
N THR A 39 4.55 1.96 5.64
CA THR A 39 4.12 2.83 6.75
C THR A 39 2.61 2.81 6.95
N HIS A 40 1.81 2.83 5.87
CA HIS A 40 0.35 2.71 6.00
C HIS A 40 -0.04 1.40 6.70
N ARG A 41 0.64 0.29 6.40
CA ARG A 41 0.38 -0.99 7.07
C ARG A 41 0.69 -0.93 8.56
N GLU A 42 1.79 -0.29 8.96
CA GLU A 42 2.13 -0.14 10.38
C GLU A 42 1.16 0.81 11.11
N MET A 43 0.76 1.92 10.48
CA MET A 43 -0.27 2.82 11.02
C MET A 43 -1.63 2.12 11.20
N LEU A 44 -2.04 1.28 10.26
CA LEU A 44 -3.28 0.50 10.38
C LEU A 44 -3.23 -0.48 11.56
N ARG A 45 -2.07 -1.13 11.78
CA ARG A 45 -1.85 -2.01 12.94
C ARG A 45 -1.92 -1.23 14.24
N ALA A 46 -1.27 -0.07 14.30
CA ALA A 46 -1.25 0.78 15.49
C ALA A 46 -2.65 1.30 15.86
N THR A 47 -3.50 1.60 14.87
CA THR A 47 -4.85 2.14 15.07
C THR A 47 -5.95 1.08 15.19
N THR A 48 -5.62 -0.21 15.05
CA THR A 48 -6.57 -1.30 15.23
C THR A 48 -7.05 -1.41 16.68
N ARG A 49 -8.35 -1.67 16.89
CA ARG A 49 -8.93 -1.82 18.24
C ARG A 49 -8.17 -2.90 19.04
N GLY A 50 -7.76 -2.56 20.26
CA GLY A 50 -6.99 -3.45 21.12
C GLY A 50 -5.48 -3.48 20.82
N SER A 51 -5.00 -2.64 19.90
CA SER A 51 -3.57 -2.40 19.72
C SER A 51 -2.97 -1.85 21.03
N THR A 52 -1.86 -2.46 21.45
CA THR A 52 -1.00 -1.98 22.54
C THR A 52 0.24 -1.26 22.02
N THR A 53 0.32 -1.06 20.70
CA THR A 53 1.47 -0.44 20.04
C THR A 53 1.39 1.07 20.21
N ASP A 54 2.37 1.63 20.91
CA ASP A 54 2.56 3.07 21.05
C ASP A 54 3.47 3.58 19.92
N VAL A 55 2.86 3.82 18.76
CA VAL A 55 3.56 4.34 17.57
C VAL A 55 3.03 5.73 17.27
N ASP A 56 3.96 6.68 17.18
CA ASP A 56 3.66 8.02 16.69
C ASP A 56 3.42 7.98 15.17
N THR A 57 2.15 7.80 14.82
CA THR A 57 1.70 7.76 13.42
C THR A 57 1.94 9.08 12.68
N ALA A 58 2.02 10.21 13.39
CA ALA A 58 2.32 11.50 12.77
C ALA A 58 3.81 11.58 12.39
N ALA A 59 4.71 11.17 13.31
CA ALA A 59 6.14 11.09 13.01
C ALA A 59 6.44 10.15 11.84
N LEU A 60 5.81 8.96 11.79
CA LEU A 60 5.97 8.02 10.67
C LEU A 60 5.49 8.61 9.34
N ARG A 61 4.37 9.33 9.35
CA ARG A 61 3.87 10.03 8.16
C ARG A 61 4.87 11.08 7.70
N ASP A 62 5.39 11.89 8.61
CA ASP A 62 6.30 12.99 8.30
C ASP A 62 7.63 12.47 7.72
N GLU A 63 8.15 11.36 8.23
CA GLU A 63 9.32 10.67 7.67
C GLU A 63 9.08 10.23 6.21
N VAL A 64 7.95 9.57 5.93
CA VAL A 64 7.61 9.15 4.55
C VAL A 64 7.40 10.37 3.65
N TRP A 65 6.82 11.46 4.15
CA TRP A 65 6.57 12.65 3.35
C TRP A 65 7.84 13.39 2.94
N ALA A 66 8.93 13.22 3.73
CA ALA A 66 10.26 13.73 3.46
C ALA A 66 11.13 12.82 2.56
N SER A 67 10.59 11.67 2.12
CA SER A 67 11.32 10.71 1.29
C SER A 67 11.53 11.17 -0.15
N ALA A 68 12.53 10.60 -0.82
CA ALA A 68 12.76 10.84 -2.24
C ALA A 68 11.61 10.32 -3.11
N ASP A 69 10.95 9.24 -2.69
CA ASP A 69 9.75 8.71 -3.34
C ASP A 69 8.57 9.69 -3.27
N ALA A 70 8.45 10.49 -2.20
CA ALA A 70 7.44 11.54 -2.11
C ALA A 70 7.71 12.67 -3.10
N ASP A 71 8.98 13.08 -3.25
CA ASP A 71 9.39 14.06 -4.27
C ASP A 71 9.14 13.54 -5.69
N GLU A 72 9.56 12.31 -5.99
CA GLU A 72 9.36 11.67 -7.28
C GLU A 72 7.87 11.50 -7.60
N GLY A 73 7.04 11.12 -6.62
CA GLY A 73 5.60 11.01 -6.81
C GLY A 73 4.97 12.35 -7.19
N ARG A 74 5.37 13.44 -6.54
CA ARG A 74 4.94 14.81 -6.88
C ARG A 74 5.42 15.22 -8.28
N ALA A 75 6.69 14.98 -8.60
CA ALA A 75 7.27 15.32 -9.90
C ALA A 75 6.60 14.54 -11.04
N ALA A 76 6.50 13.21 -10.91
CA ALA A 76 5.87 12.34 -11.90
C ALA A 76 4.40 12.70 -12.16
N PHE A 77 3.66 13.07 -11.11
CA PHE A 77 2.29 13.55 -11.24
C PHE A 77 2.21 14.85 -12.06
N LEU A 78 3.05 15.85 -11.74
CA LEU A 78 3.10 17.12 -12.46
C LEU A 78 3.52 16.94 -13.92
N GLU A 79 4.47 16.03 -14.17
CA GLU A 79 4.99 15.69 -15.49
C GLU A 79 4.10 14.69 -16.27
N LYS A 80 3.02 14.18 -15.66
CA LYS A 80 2.09 13.19 -16.23
C LYS A 80 2.79 11.93 -16.75
N ARG A 81 3.78 11.43 -16.02
CA ARG A 81 4.48 10.18 -16.30
C ARG A 81 4.34 9.19 -15.16
N PRO A 82 4.58 7.89 -15.39
CA PRO A 82 4.73 6.93 -14.29
C PRO A 82 5.86 7.36 -13.35
N ALA A 83 5.61 7.21 -12.05
CA ALA A 83 6.62 7.42 -11.01
C ALA A 83 7.61 6.25 -10.97
N ARG A 84 8.85 6.53 -10.60
CA ARG A 84 9.93 5.55 -10.45
C ARG A 84 10.39 5.51 -9.00
N PHE A 85 9.63 4.82 -8.17
CA PHE A 85 9.94 4.70 -6.75
C PHE A 85 11.15 3.78 -6.52
N THR A 86 12.02 4.15 -5.59
CA THR A 86 13.21 3.38 -5.22
C THR A 86 13.24 2.96 -3.75
N GLY A 87 12.20 3.29 -2.97
CA GLY A 87 12.09 2.95 -1.56
C GLY A 87 12.99 3.79 -0.66
N ARG A 88 13.25 5.05 -1.05
CA ARG A 88 14.12 6.00 -0.38
C ARG A 88 13.44 7.35 -0.21
#